data_AF-A0A292R5P4-F1
#
_entry.id   AF-A0A292R5P4-F1
#
_cell.length_a   1.000
_cell.length_b   1.000
_cell.length_c   1.000
_cell.angle_alpha   90.00
_cell.angle_beta   90.00
_cell.angle_gamma   90.00
#
_symmetry.space_group_name_H-M   'P 1'
#
loop_
_entity.id
_entity.type
_entity.pdbx_description
1 polymer ?
#
loop_
_entity_poly.entity_id
_entity_poly.type
_entity_poly.pdbx_seq_one_letter_code
_entity_poly.pdbx_strand_id
1 'polypeptide(L)'
;MKIQAIKSYNYTQNRLRNNSGTSTPVSNNENAKSPIYIYPASYANINFRGNSMSKLWADYDWFIRHDNTPAIFSFLKIKEAPEVMEKFLNAILETSDRSKELFTSIVNNPRNSLEISEKLAQVLPANSPNLLPFLINSPYNKGYAKFIDGKFNEAHSLEDLLKIRPDWRGEVLIKKYEALKGNRNLEIGNIPKEIPSSDLTQIVDYLSKQMEYGVKNKKKIESLTIGYRKYDFAYFTEGKSDKNVFGLFTPEGKKYVLKMSTPERRSLDNPFALGTLAKIDSYLTYNRSRNSAPLCYYNHEKNFSIYKYIEHIQTPDCQHDLTKVAKNMPDFYALGLTYNDTVGNKNFFLLNNESNADLVKTVGFQEGVNRGEWVSVDNDHVTYANRMQPMLTKYHSYLPNVMQMCV
;
A
#
# COMPACT_ATOMS: atom_id res chain seq x y z
N MET A 1 -34.42 -3.43 -30.55
CA MET A 1 -33.62 -4.63 -30.83
C MET A 1 -33.44 -5.39 -29.52
N LYS A 2 -34.02 -6.60 -29.39
CA LYS A 2 -33.93 -7.44 -28.19
C LYS A 2 -32.63 -8.25 -28.26
N ILE A 3 -31.75 -8.10 -27.28
CA ILE A 3 -30.51 -8.88 -27.19
C ILE A 3 -30.83 -10.17 -26.42
N GLN A 4 -30.67 -11.31 -27.09
CA GLN A 4 -30.83 -12.66 -26.53
C GLN A 4 -29.65 -13.02 -25.63
N ALA A 5 -29.94 -13.66 -24.50
CA ALA A 5 -28.96 -14.20 -23.58
C ALA A 5 -28.22 -15.40 -24.22
N ILE A 6 -26.89 -15.37 -24.15
CA ILE A 6 -26.01 -16.47 -24.57
C ILE A 6 -26.01 -17.54 -23.47
N LYS A 7 -26.31 -18.78 -23.86
CA LYS A 7 -26.31 -19.99 -23.01
C LYS A 7 -24.91 -20.28 -22.47
N SER A 8 -24.81 -20.48 -21.16
CA SER A 8 -23.61 -20.97 -20.48
C SER A 8 -23.36 -22.45 -20.78
N TYR A 9 -22.08 -22.77 -21.06
CA TYR A 9 -21.59 -24.13 -21.26
C TYR A 9 -21.70 -24.96 -19.97
N ASN A 10 -22.36 -26.11 -20.08
CA ASN A 10 -22.40 -27.13 -19.04
C ASN A 10 -21.06 -27.89 -19.01
N TYR A 11 -20.38 -27.90 -17.85
CA TYR A 11 -19.27 -28.81 -17.58
C TYR A 11 -19.80 -29.99 -16.76
N THR A 12 -19.89 -31.16 -17.39
CA THR A 12 -20.29 -32.43 -16.78
C THR A 12 -19.18 -32.95 -15.87
N GLN A 13 -19.47 -33.12 -14.57
CA GLN A 13 -18.59 -33.83 -13.65
C GLN A 13 -18.71 -35.35 -13.87
N ASN A 14 -17.62 -35.99 -14.29
CA ASN A 14 -17.48 -37.44 -14.22
C ASN A 14 -17.27 -37.88 -12.76
N ARG A 15 -18.26 -38.59 -12.22
CA ARG A 15 -18.16 -39.36 -10.97
C ARG A 15 -17.22 -40.54 -11.18
N LEU A 16 -16.18 -40.65 -10.36
CA LEU A 16 -15.56 -41.93 -10.04
C LEU A 16 -16.01 -42.36 -8.64
N ARG A 17 -16.83 -43.42 -8.62
CA ARG A 17 -17.11 -44.25 -7.44
C ARG A 17 -15.83 -45.01 -7.09
N ASN A 18 -15.50 -45.10 -5.81
CA ASN A 18 -14.89 -46.31 -5.25
C ASN A 18 -15.38 -46.50 -3.82
N ASN A 19 -15.97 -47.68 -3.58
CA ASN A 19 -16.39 -48.21 -2.30
C ASN A 19 -15.35 -49.21 -1.80
N SER A 20 -14.92 -49.07 -0.55
CA SER A 20 -14.48 -50.13 0.39
C SER A 20 -14.03 -49.38 1.66
N GLY A 21 -14.58 -49.56 2.86
CA GLY A 21 -14.95 -50.81 3.54
C GLY A 21 -14.05 -50.93 4.79
N THR A 22 -14.57 -50.46 5.93
CA THR A 22 -14.27 -50.84 7.34
C THR A 22 -12.81 -50.97 7.83
N SER A 23 -12.42 -50.13 8.80
CA SER A 23 -12.10 -50.54 10.19
C SER A 23 -11.42 -49.40 10.97
N THR A 24 -12.04 -49.00 12.08
CA THR A 24 -11.42 -48.15 13.12
C THR A 24 -10.27 -48.89 13.80
N PRO A 25 -9.24 -48.16 14.28
CA PRO A 25 -9.04 -48.18 15.73
C PRO A 25 -8.82 -46.78 16.33
N VAL A 26 -9.23 -46.70 17.58
CA VAL A 26 -9.16 -45.57 18.50
C VAL A 26 -7.71 -45.26 18.84
N SER A 27 -7.34 -43.97 18.82
CA SER A 27 -6.28 -43.46 19.70
C SER A 27 -6.71 -42.12 20.29
N ASN A 28 -6.87 -42.12 21.62
CA ASN A 28 -7.08 -40.95 22.45
C ASN A 28 -5.92 -39.95 22.27
N ASN A 29 -6.25 -38.67 22.08
CA ASN A 29 -5.48 -37.62 22.72
C ASN A 29 -6.35 -36.37 22.98
N GLU A 30 -6.65 -36.21 24.26
CA GLU A 30 -6.78 -34.96 25.01
C GLU A 30 -7.55 -33.78 24.39
N ASN A 31 -8.80 -33.66 24.85
CA ASN A 31 -9.56 -32.43 25.11
C ASN A 31 -8.81 -31.10 24.94
N ALA A 32 -8.68 -30.61 23.70
CA ALA A 32 -8.67 -29.18 23.45
C ALA A 32 -10.13 -28.69 23.60
N LYS A 33 -10.53 -28.30 24.81
CA LYS A 33 -11.79 -27.59 25.01
C LYS A 33 -11.74 -26.31 24.15
N SER A 34 -12.54 -26.27 23.09
CA SER A 34 -12.82 -25.05 22.36
C SER A 34 -13.21 -23.95 23.36
N PRO A 35 -12.74 -22.69 23.19
CA PRO A 35 -13.13 -21.61 24.07
C PRO A 35 -14.66 -21.52 24.10
N ILE A 36 -15.23 -21.43 25.30
CA ILE A 36 -16.66 -21.18 25.47
C ILE A 36 -16.88 -19.72 25.08
N TYR A 37 -17.34 -19.48 23.84
CA TYR A 37 -17.77 -18.17 23.38
C TYR A 37 -19.11 -17.83 24.04
N ILE A 38 -19.10 -16.84 24.93
CA ILE A 38 -20.32 -16.26 25.51
C ILE A 38 -20.88 -15.27 24.48
N TYR A 39 -22.01 -15.61 23.88
CA TYR A 39 -22.67 -14.77 22.88
C TYR A 39 -23.34 -13.54 23.54
N PRO A 40 -23.28 -12.36 22.91
CA PRO A 40 -24.07 -11.20 23.34
C PRO A 40 -25.57 -11.54 23.35
N ALA A 41 -26.31 -11.03 24.33
CA ALA A 41 -27.74 -11.32 24.51
C ALA A 41 -28.63 -10.86 23.33
N SER A 42 -28.10 -10.06 22.40
CA SER A 42 -28.80 -9.60 21.19
C SER A 42 -29.12 -10.69 20.16
N TYR A 43 -28.54 -11.89 20.29
CA TYR A 43 -28.70 -12.99 19.32
C TYR A 43 -29.76 -14.04 19.70
N ALA A 44 -30.43 -13.90 20.85
CA ALA A 44 -31.30 -14.94 21.42
C ALA A 44 -32.60 -15.22 20.65
N ASN A 45 -33.03 -14.34 19.74
CA ASN A 45 -34.33 -14.43 19.05
C ASN A 45 -34.24 -14.66 17.53
N ILE A 46 -33.13 -15.22 17.03
CA ILE A 46 -32.91 -15.39 15.58
C ILE A 46 -33.03 -16.86 15.18
N ASN A 47 -34.06 -17.18 14.38
CA ASN A 47 -34.16 -18.45 13.66
C ASN A 47 -33.21 -18.44 12.46
N PHE A 48 -32.06 -19.10 12.58
CA PHE A 48 -31.15 -19.38 11.47
C PHE A 48 -31.77 -20.48 10.61
N ARG A 49 -32.30 -20.13 9.43
CA ARG A 49 -32.62 -21.12 8.38
C ARG A 49 -31.31 -21.47 7.64
N GLY A 50 -30.34 -22.07 8.35
CA GLY A 50 -28.95 -22.31 7.91
C GLY A 50 -28.05 -22.74 9.08
N ASN A 51 -26.72 -22.83 8.87
CA ASN A 51 -25.77 -23.17 9.95
C ASN A 51 -25.93 -22.24 11.18
N SER A 52 -25.77 -22.80 12.39
CA SER A 52 -25.81 -22.01 13.63
C SER A 52 -24.61 -21.06 13.74
N MET A 53 -24.73 -19.96 14.48
CA MET A 53 -23.63 -19.01 14.72
C MET A 53 -22.36 -19.71 15.23
N SER A 54 -22.51 -20.71 16.11
CA SER A 54 -21.38 -21.50 16.62
C SER A 54 -20.66 -22.26 15.51
N LYS A 55 -21.39 -22.77 14.52
CA LYS A 55 -20.80 -23.48 13.39
C LYS A 55 -20.12 -22.52 12.42
N LEU A 56 -20.70 -21.34 12.18
CA LEU A 56 -20.04 -20.30 11.37
C LEU A 56 -18.71 -19.86 11.97
N TRP A 57 -18.64 -19.68 13.28
CA TRP A 57 -17.38 -19.41 13.99
C TRP A 57 -16.38 -20.55 13.86
N ALA A 58 -16.84 -21.80 14.01
CA ALA A 58 -15.98 -22.97 13.86
C ALA A 58 -15.39 -23.07 12.45
N ASP A 59 -16.21 -22.89 11.41
CA ASP A 59 -15.77 -22.93 10.02
C ASP A 59 -14.79 -21.77 9.72
N TYR A 60 -15.11 -20.56 10.18
CA TYR A 60 -14.26 -19.38 10.02
C TYR A 60 -12.89 -19.55 10.66
N ASP A 61 -12.84 -19.97 11.93
CA ASP A 61 -11.60 -20.21 12.66
C ASP A 61 -10.82 -21.38 12.07
N TRP A 62 -11.51 -22.42 11.56
CA TRP A 62 -10.88 -23.55 10.88
C TRP A 62 -10.20 -23.09 9.58
N PHE A 63 -10.87 -22.29 8.74
CA PHE A 63 -10.24 -21.76 7.53
C PHE A 63 -9.04 -20.85 7.83
N ILE A 64 -9.11 -20.05 8.90
CA ILE A 64 -7.98 -19.20 9.30
C ILE A 64 -6.80 -20.04 9.76
N ARG A 65 -7.02 -20.97 10.68
CA ARG A 65 -5.95 -21.65 11.43
C ARG A 65 -5.44 -22.92 10.74
N HIS A 66 -6.32 -23.66 10.09
CA HIS A 66 -5.99 -24.93 9.45
C HIS A 66 -5.61 -24.74 7.98
N ASP A 67 -6.44 -24.04 7.22
CA ASP A 67 -6.16 -23.74 5.81
C ASP A 67 -5.15 -22.58 5.62
N ASN A 68 -4.74 -21.90 6.70
CA ASN A 68 -3.93 -20.68 6.65
C ASN A 68 -4.52 -19.61 5.71
N THR A 69 -5.85 -19.52 5.63
CA THR A 69 -6.54 -18.57 4.76
C THR A 69 -6.70 -17.22 5.47
N PRO A 70 -6.38 -16.08 4.84
CA PRO A 70 -6.59 -14.78 5.48
C PRO A 70 -8.05 -14.56 5.83
N ALA A 71 -8.31 -13.96 6.99
CA ALA A 71 -9.64 -13.80 7.58
C ALA A 71 -10.75 -13.36 6.62
N ILE A 72 -10.53 -12.32 5.80
CA ILE A 72 -11.54 -11.88 4.83
C ILE A 72 -11.88 -12.97 3.80
N PHE A 73 -10.89 -13.72 3.33
CA PHE A 73 -11.12 -14.84 2.41
C PHE A 73 -11.74 -16.05 3.10
N SER A 74 -11.45 -16.27 4.39
CA SER A 74 -12.13 -17.27 5.22
C SER A 74 -13.61 -16.97 5.39
N PHE A 75 -13.98 -15.70 5.62
CA PHE A 75 -15.37 -15.26 5.60
C PHE A 75 -16.03 -15.53 4.24
N LEU A 76 -15.36 -15.17 3.14
CA LEU A 76 -15.88 -15.36 1.78
C LEU A 76 -15.97 -16.83 1.32
N LYS A 77 -15.30 -17.77 2.02
CA LYS A 77 -15.42 -19.22 1.75
C LYS A 77 -16.73 -19.81 2.29
N ILE A 78 -17.33 -19.20 3.31
CA ILE A 78 -18.55 -19.70 3.95
C ILE A 78 -19.74 -19.45 3.03
N LYS A 79 -20.54 -20.50 2.81
CA LYS A 79 -21.71 -20.47 1.92
C LYS A 79 -22.98 -20.56 2.74
N GLU A 80 -23.65 -19.43 2.92
CA GLU A 80 -24.94 -19.31 3.60
C GLU A 80 -25.82 -18.26 2.93
N ALA A 81 -27.07 -18.16 3.37
CA ALA A 81 -27.97 -17.10 2.93
C ALA A 81 -27.38 -15.70 3.23
N PRO A 82 -27.60 -14.70 2.36
CA PRO A 82 -27.00 -13.37 2.53
C PRO A 82 -27.29 -12.72 3.90
N GLU A 83 -28.49 -12.86 4.43
CA GLU A 83 -28.88 -12.31 5.74
C GLU A 83 -28.15 -12.99 6.91
N VAL A 84 -27.78 -14.26 6.75
CA VAL A 84 -26.96 -15.00 7.72
C VAL A 84 -25.52 -14.51 7.65
N MET A 85 -24.98 -14.32 6.45
CA MET A 85 -23.64 -13.79 6.23
C MET A 85 -23.47 -12.37 6.76
N GLU A 86 -24.48 -11.50 6.59
CA GLU A 86 -24.47 -10.15 7.16
C GLU A 86 -24.43 -10.17 8.69
N LYS A 87 -25.28 -10.99 9.33
CA LYS A 87 -25.27 -11.16 10.78
C LYS A 87 -23.93 -11.68 11.29
N PHE A 88 -23.34 -12.63 10.55
CA PHE A 88 -22.04 -13.17 10.91
C PHE A 88 -20.92 -12.12 10.77
N LEU A 89 -20.92 -11.35 9.69
CA LEU A 89 -19.97 -10.23 9.53
C LEU A 89 -20.12 -9.21 10.67
N ASN A 90 -21.34 -8.86 11.07
CA ASN A 90 -21.56 -7.97 12.21
C ASN A 90 -21.01 -8.55 13.51
N ALA A 91 -21.21 -9.86 13.76
CA ALA A 91 -20.64 -10.54 14.92
C ALA A 91 -19.10 -10.53 14.91
N ILE A 92 -18.47 -10.68 13.74
CA ILE A 92 -17.02 -10.53 13.57
C ILE A 92 -16.58 -9.10 13.90
N LEU A 93 -17.26 -8.10 13.34
CA LEU A 93 -16.93 -6.69 13.51
C LEU A 93 -17.11 -6.19 14.95
N GLU A 94 -18.06 -6.77 15.70
CA GLU A 94 -18.31 -6.50 17.12
C GLU A 94 -17.26 -7.15 18.05
N THR A 95 -16.64 -8.25 17.61
CA THR A 95 -15.65 -8.99 18.40
C THR A 95 -14.25 -8.43 18.16
N SER A 96 -13.68 -7.74 19.15
CA SER A 96 -12.45 -6.93 18.99
C SER A 96 -11.30 -7.65 18.28
N ASP A 97 -10.92 -8.86 18.74
CA ASP A 97 -9.79 -9.61 18.17
C ASP A 97 -10.07 -10.08 16.74
N ARG A 98 -11.30 -10.53 16.47
CA ARG A 98 -11.72 -11.05 15.16
C ARG A 98 -11.91 -9.94 14.14
N SER A 99 -12.42 -8.80 14.58
CA SER A 99 -12.48 -7.56 13.81
C SER A 99 -11.08 -7.10 13.41
N LYS A 100 -10.14 -7.10 14.36
CA LYS A 100 -8.72 -6.77 14.09
C LYS A 100 -8.08 -7.72 13.10
N GLU A 101 -8.33 -9.03 13.22
CA GLU A 101 -7.84 -10.06 12.31
C GLU A 101 -8.41 -9.90 10.89
N LEU A 102 -9.73 -9.63 10.79
CA LEU A 102 -10.42 -9.33 9.53
C LEU A 102 -9.79 -8.12 8.83
N PHE A 103 -9.70 -6.98 9.50
CA PHE A 103 -9.13 -5.77 8.89
C PHE A 103 -7.64 -5.91 8.58
N THR A 104 -6.88 -6.61 9.42
CA THR A 104 -5.47 -6.92 9.13
C THR A 104 -5.34 -7.68 7.80
N SER A 105 -6.21 -8.67 7.56
CA SER A 105 -6.20 -9.42 6.30
C SER A 105 -6.57 -8.55 5.08
N ILE A 106 -7.41 -7.53 5.26
CA ILE A 106 -7.79 -6.59 4.19
C ILE A 106 -6.63 -5.61 3.89
N VAL A 107 -6.10 -4.93 4.90
CA VAL A 107 -5.09 -3.88 4.69
C VAL A 107 -3.73 -4.42 4.25
N ASN A 108 -3.43 -5.69 4.57
CA ASN A 108 -2.22 -6.36 4.09
C ASN A 108 -2.35 -6.90 2.66
N ASN A 109 -3.54 -6.83 2.06
CA ASN A 109 -3.81 -7.29 0.69
C ASN A 109 -4.47 -6.18 -0.15
N PRO A 110 -3.86 -4.98 -0.28
CA PRO A 110 -4.49 -3.85 -0.96
C PRO A 110 -4.83 -4.14 -2.43
N ARG A 111 -4.02 -4.98 -3.10
CA ARG A 111 -4.23 -5.45 -4.49
C ARG A 111 -5.53 -6.23 -4.69
N ASN A 112 -6.07 -6.84 -3.64
CA ASN A 112 -7.30 -7.64 -3.70
C ASN A 112 -8.54 -6.82 -3.27
N SER A 113 -8.40 -5.52 -3.02
CA SER A 113 -9.50 -4.70 -2.51
C SER A 113 -10.74 -4.70 -3.42
N LEU A 114 -10.54 -4.66 -4.74
CA LEU A 114 -11.63 -4.73 -5.72
C LEU A 114 -12.32 -6.10 -5.69
N GLU A 115 -11.55 -7.19 -5.76
CA GLU A 115 -12.06 -8.56 -5.72
C GLU A 115 -12.83 -8.83 -4.41
N ILE A 116 -12.28 -8.39 -3.27
CA ILE A 116 -12.93 -8.49 -1.97
C ILE A 116 -14.28 -7.75 -1.99
N SER A 117 -14.29 -6.51 -2.49
CA SER A 117 -15.51 -5.70 -2.57
C SER A 117 -16.59 -6.36 -3.43
N GLU A 118 -16.21 -6.94 -4.58
CA GLU A 118 -17.13 -7.63 -5.48
C GLU A 118 -17.67 -8.93 -4.87
N LYS A 119 -16.81 -9.72 -4.23
CA LYS A 119 -17.22 -10.95 -3.55
C LYS A 119 -18.11 -10.68 -2.34
N LEU A 120 -17.83 -9.63 -1.56
CA LEU A 120 -18.71 -9.20 -0.49
C LEU A 120 -20.10 -8.84 -1.01
N ALA A 121 -20.19 -8.13 -2.13
CA ALA A 121 -21.47 -7.77 -2.76
C ALA A 121 -22.26 -9.00 -3.27
N GLN A 122 -21.59 -10.14 -3.51
CA GLN A 122 -22.25 -11.39 -3.90
C GLN A 122 -22.78 -12.20 -2.70
N VAL A 123 -22.15 -12.08 -1.53
CA VAL A 123 -22.50 -12.88 -0.34
C VAL A 123 -23.32 -12.12 0.71
N LEU A 124 -23.42 -10.80 0.59
CA LEU A 124 -24.21 -9.94 1.47
C LEU A 124 -25.49 -9.46 0.78
N PRO A 125 -26.52 -9.04 1.55
CA PRO A 125 -27.70 -8.39 0.98
C PRO A 125 -27.31 -7.14 0.18
N ALA A 126 -27.96 -6.90 -0.95
CA ALA A 126 -27.64 -5.77 -1.84
C ALA A 126 -27.75 -4.39 -1.15
N ASN A 127 -28.59 -4.26 -0.12
CA ASN A 127 -28.77 -3.05 0.69
C ASN A 127 -27.97 -3.07 2.01
N SER A 128 -27.03 -4.00 2.17
CA SER A 128 -26.24 -4.11 3.40
C SER A 128 -25.44 -2.83 3.67
N PRO A 129 -25.51 -2.24 4.87
CA PRO A 129 -24.68 -1.09 5.23
C PRO A 129 -23.18 -1.43 5.23
N ASN A 130 -22.81 -2.71 5.32
CA ASN A 130 -21.41 -3.15 5.26
C ASN A 130 -20.81 -3.06 3.84
N LEU A 131 -21.65 -2.95 2.80
CA LEU A 131 -21.23 -2.65 1.43
C LEU A 131 -20.99 -1.16 1.19
N LEU A 132 -21.30 -0.31 2.18
CA LEU A 132 -21.12 1.15 2.14
C LEU A 132 -20.07 1.56 3.19
N PRO A 133 -18.78 1.21 2.99
CA PRO A 133 -17.73 1.43 3.99
C PRO A 133 -17.50 2.91 4.31
N PHE A 134 -17.91 3.83 3.42
CA PHE A 134 -17.86 5.28 3.64
C PHE A 134 -18.98 5.82 4.55
N LEU A 135 -20.04 5.04 4.80
CA LEU A 135 -21.12 5.44 5.70
C LEU A 135 -20.61 5.33 7.14
N ILE A 136 -20.46 6.48 7.81
CA ILE A 136 -19.91 6.61 9.17
C ILE A 136 -20.62 5.67 10.17
N ASN A 137 -21.93 5.50 10.03
CA ASN A 137 -22.73 4.71 10.95
C ASN A 137 -22.75 3.20 10.64
N SER A 138 -22.16 2.76 9.51
CA SER A 138 -22.10 1.34 9.15
C SER A 138 -21.28 0.55 10.18
N PRO A 139 -21.64 -0.72 10.46
CA PRO A 139 -20.83 -1.58 11.31
C PRO A 139 -19.38 -1.72 10.80
N TYR A 140 -19.21 -1.82 9.48
CA TYR A 140 -17.90 -1.85 8.83
C TYR A 140 -17.05 -0.62 9.17
N ASN A 141 -17.57 0.60 8.96
CA ASN A 141 -16.80 1.83 9.22
C ASN A 141 -16.42 1.96 10.69
N LYS A 142 -17.36 1.65 11.60
CA LYS A 142 -17.10 1.64 13.05
C LYS A 142 -16.01 0.65 13.44
N GLY A 143 -16.05 -0.57 12.89
CA GLY A 143 -15.01 -1.57 13.09
C GLY A 143 -13.65 -1.10 12.55
N TYR A 144 -13.64 -0.55 11.34
CA TYR A 144 -12.43 -0.04 10.70
C TYR A 144 -11.81 1.14 11.47
N ALA A 145 -12.65 2.05 11.99
CA ALA A 145 -12.21 3.16 12.82
C ALA A 145 -11.49 2.68 14.08
N LYS A 146 -12.07 1.72 14.82
CA LYS A 146 -11.43 1.10 15.98
C LYS A 146 -10.12 0.39 15.60
N PHE A 147 -10.10 -0.28 14.46
CA PHE A 147 -8.90 -0.93 13.94
C PHE A 147 -7.77 0.08 13.67
N ILE A 148 -8.06 1.20 13.01
CA ILE A 148 -7.05 2.24 12.74
C ILE A 148 -6.61 2.94 14.03
N ASP A 149 -7.53 3.21 14.97
CA ASP A 149 -7.18 3.71 16.31
C ASP A 149 -6.16 2.76 16.98
N GLY A 150 -6.44 1.45 16.96
CA GLY A 150 -5.55 0.42 17.47
C GLY A 150 -4.20 0.40 16.75
N LYS A 151 -4.19 0.41 15.41
CA LYS A 151 -2.95 0.43 14.61
C LYS A 151 -2.10 1.67 14.89
N PHE A 152 -2.70 2.84 15.02
CA PHE A 152 -1.98 4.05 15.38
C PHE A 152 -1.31 3.93 16.75
N ASN A 153 -2.02 3.42 17.75
CA ASN A 153 -1.49 3.26 19.10
C ASN A 153 -0.40 2.20 19.17
N GLU A 154 -0.61 1.04 18.54
CA GLU A 154 0.28 -0.11 18.57
C GLU A 154 1.48 -0.03 17.61
N ALA A 155 1.50 0.89 16.65
CA ALA A 155 2.60 1.01 15.70
C ALA A 155 3.94 1.28 16.40
N HIS A 156 4.99 0.57 16.02
CA HIS A 156 6.35 0.71 16.54
C HIS A 156 7.25 1.52 15.59
N SER A 157 6.75 1.80 14.39
CA SER A 157 7.42 2.57 13.37
C SER A 157 6.41 3.38 12.54
N LEU A 158 6.90 4.35 11.75
CA LEU A 158 6.05 4.98 10.74
C LEU A 158 5.77 4.04 9.55
N GLU A 159 6.63 3.04 9.30
CA GLU A 159 6.41 2.01 8.29
C GLU A 159 5.13 1.23 8.56
N ASP A 160 4.86 0.86 9.82
CA ASP A 160 3.63 0.15 10.23
C ASP A 160 2.36 0.89 9.80
N LEU A 161 2.41 2.22 9.74
CA LEU A 161 1.30 3.09 9.33
C LEU A 161 1.30 3.33 7.83
N LEU A 162 2.44 3.73 7.27
CA LEU A 162 2.59 4.08 5.86
C LEU A 162 2.46 2.88 4.93
N LYS A 163 2.60 1.64 5.43
CA LYS A 163 2.29 0.42 4.68
C LYS A 163 0.79 0.23 4.45
N ILE A 164 -0.05 0.74 5.36
CA ILE A 164 -1.51 0.62 5.29
C ILE A 164 -2.05 1.57 4.22
N ARG A 165 -1.63 2.84 4.26
CA ARG A 165 -2.11 3.93 3.40
C ARG A 165 -1.05 5.04 3.22
N PRO A 166 -1.09 5.78 2.10
CA PRO A 166 -0.20 6.92 1.86
C PRO A 166 -0.73 8.26 2.42
N ASP A 167 -2.02 8.35 2.75
CA ASP A 167 -2.74 9.61 2.97
C ASP A 167 -2.93 9.96 4.47
N TRP A 168 -2.02 9.49 5.32
CA TRP A 168 -1.92 9.94 6.71
C TRP A 168 -1.61 11.44 6.79
N ARG A 169 -2.30 12.16 7.67
CA ARG A 169 -2.01 13.57 7.95
C ARG A 169 -0.58 13.74 8.47
N GLY A 170 0.10 14.79 8.01
CA GLY A 170 1.46 15.13 8.42
C GLY A 170 1.61 15.24 9.94
N GLU A 171 0.75 16.02 10.59
CA GLU A 171 0.76 16.18 12.06
C GLU A 171 0.55 14.87 12.82
N VAL A 172 -0.23 13.93 12.26
CA VAL A 172 -0.43 12.61 12.87
C VAL A 172 0.86 11.80 12.82
N LEU A 173 1.56 11.81 11.68
CA LEU A 173 2.84 11.13 11.54
C LEU A 173 3.92 11.78 12.41
N ILE A 174 4.00 13.11 12.45
CA ILE A 174 4.94 13.84 13.31
C ILE A 174 4.70 13.51 14.78
N LYS A 175 3.43 13.55 15.23
CA LYS A 175 3.07 13.18 16.61
C LYS A 175 3.44 11.73 16.92
N LYS A 176 3.21 10.79 15.99
CA LYS A 176 3.61 9.40 16.20
C LYS A 176 5.11 9.26 16.29
N TYR A 177 5.85 9.94 15.41
CA TYR A 177 7.30 9.94 15.41
C TYR A 177 7.87 10.51 16.71
N GLU A 178 7.33 11.63 17.19
CA GLU A 178 7.68 12.25 18.47
C GLU A 178 7.48 11.29 19.64
N ALA A 179 6.37 10.55 19.68
CA ALA A 179 6.14 9.52 20.69
C ALA A 179 7.12 8.34 20.59
N LEU A 180 7.62 8.01 19.40
CA LEU A 180 8.54 6.88 19.17
C LEU A 180 10.02 7.25 19.39
N LYS A 181 10.42 8.50 19.10
CA LYS A 181 11.82 8.94 19.02
C LYS A 181 12.18 10.10 19.94
N GLY A 182 11.19 10.69 20.63
CA GLY A 182 11.40 11.80 21.56
C GLY A 182 11.71 13.14 20.92
N ASN A 183 11.51 13.29 19.59
CA ASN A 183 11.71 14.54 18.88
C ASN A 183 10.80 14.64 17.64
N ARG A 184 10.62 15.84 17.09
CA ARG A 184 9.76 16.10 15.92
C ARG A 184 10.50 16.04 14.58
N ASN A 185 11.77 15.65 14.56
CA ASN A 185 12.59 15.57 13.35
C ASN A 185 12.27 14.28 12.60
N LEU A 186 11.09 14.26 12.00
CA LEU A 186 10.52 13.08 11.37
C LEU A 186 11.45 12.53 10.29
N GLU A 187 11.67 11.22 10.37
CA GLU A 187 12.41 10.44 9.38
C GLU A 187 11.55 9.27 8.92
N ILE A 188 11.64 8.94 7.63
CA ILE A 188 10.97 7.77 7.05
C ILE A 188 12.02 6.89 6.38
N GLY A 189 11.94 5.58 6.62
CA GLY A 189 12.87 4.60 6.05
C GLY A 189 14.23 4.60 6.75
N ASN A 190 15.25 4.09 6.05
CA ASN A 190 16.60 3.93 6.57
C ASN A 190 17.63 4.45 5.59
N ILE A 191 18.66 5.13 6.10
CA ILE A 191 19.81 5.53 5.31
C ILE A 191 20.44 4.27 4.69
N PRO A 192 20.72 4.24 3.36
CA PRO A 192 21.39 3.11 2.75
C PRO A 192 22.73 2.82 3.44
N LYS A 193 23.01 1.54 3.71
CA LYS A 193 24.22 1.11 4.44
C LYS A 193 25.54 1.54 3.78
N GLU A 194 25.52 1.77 2.46
CA GLU A 194 26.68 2.27 1.70
C GLU A 194 26.94 3.76 1.89
N ILE A 195 26.07 4.47 2.62
CA ILE A 195 26.20 5.88 2.95
C ILE A 195 26.18 6.02 4.47
N PRO A 196 27.35 6.00 5.14
CA PRO A 196 27.42 6.24 6.58
C PRO A 196 26.73 7.56 6.97
N SER A 197 26.05 7.61 8.12
CA SER A 197 25.29 8.81 8.53
C SER A 197 26.16 10.07 8.67
N SER A 198 27.43 9.92 9.06
CA SER A 198 28.42 11.00 9.10
C SER A 198 28.73 11.56 7.71
N ASP A 199 28.78 10.69 6.71
CA ASP A 199 29.07 11.06 5.33
C ASP A 199 27.85 11.70 4.71
N LEU A 200 26.65 11.15 4.96
CA LEU A 200 25.39 11.70 4.46
C LEU A 200 25.23 13.17 4.86
N THR A 201 25.58 13.53 6.10
CA THR A 201 25.50 14.92 6.56
C THR A 201 26.39 15.84 5.71
N GLN A 202 27.65 15.45 5.50
CA GLN A 202 28.60 16.22 4.69
C GLN A 202 28.20 16.27 3.21
N ILE A 203 27.66 15.18 2.66
CA ILE A 203 27.13 15.13 1.29
C ILE A 203 25.96 16.10 1.12
N VAL A 204 24.99 16.08 2.05
CA VAL A 204 23.82 16.97 2.03
C VAL A 204 24.26 18.43 2.15
N ASP A 205 25.19 18.74 3.06
CA ASP A 205 25.70 20.10 3.23
C ASP A 205 26.48 20.58 1.98
N TYR A 206 27.21 19.69 1.32
CA TYR A 206 27.90 19.97 0.06
C TYR A 206 26.91 20.22 -1.09
N LEU A 207 25.95 19.32 -1.31
CA LEU A 207 24.99 19.40 -2.40
C LEU A 207 23.97 20.53 -2.22
N SER A 208 23.66 20.93 -0.98
CA SER A 208 22.78 22.07 -0.72
C SER A 208 23.32 23.37 -1.33
N LYS A 209 24.65 23.54 -1.36
CA LYS A 209 25.35 24.67 -2.00
C LYS A 209 25.31 24.61 -3.52
N GLN A 210 24.96 23.45 -4.08
CA GLN A 210 24.81 23.22 -5.51
C GLN A 210 23.35 23.33 -5.97
N MET A 211 22.40 23.59 -5.08
CA MET A 211 20.99 23.72 -5.47
C MET A 211 20.74 24.97 -6.31
N GLU A 212 19.83 24.87 -7.27
CA GLU A 212 19.31 25.98 -8.07
C GLU A 212 17.80 26.13 -7.89
N TYR A 213 17.31 27.36 -8.09
CA TYR A 213 15.91 27.72 -7.95
C TYR A 213 15.36 28.25 -9.26
N GLY A 214 14.11 27.88 -9.58
CA GLY A 214 13.50 28.22 -10.87
C GLY A 214 14.08 27.39 -12.01
N VAL A 215 14.68 28.06 -13.01
CA VAL A 215 15.26 27.38 -14.18
C VAL A 215 16.61 26.77 -13.80
N LYS A 216 16.72 25.45 -13.94
CA LYS A 216 17.94 24.69 -13.62
C LYS A 216 18.78 24.47 -14.87
N ASN A 217 20.09 24.67 -14.73
CA ASN A 217 21.03 24.49 -15.83
C ASN A 217 21.88 23.24 -15.64
N LYS A 218 22.25 22.61 -16.76
CA LYS A 218 23.12 21.44 -16.71
C LYS A 218 24.48 21.87 -16.23
N LYS A 219 24.97 21.23 -15.17
CA LYS A 219 26.30 21.48 -14.61
C LYS A 219 26.98 20.21 -14.17
N LYS A 220 28.30 20.27 -14.11
CA LYS A 220 29.12 19.25 -13.47
C LYS A 220 29.21 19.58 -11.98
N ILE A 221 29.03 18.58 -11.15
CA ILE A 221 29.31 18.66 -9.71
C ILE A 221 30.61 17.90 -9.47
N GLU A 222 31.53 18.50 -8.73
CA GLU A 222 32.79 17.86 -8.40
C GLU A 222 32.59 16.73 -7.40
N SER A 223 33.44 15.72 -7.47
CA SER A 223 33.43 14.62 -6.51
C SER A 223 33.75 15.14 -5.10
N LEU A 224 33.13 14.55 -4.09
CA LEU A 224 33.42 14.85 -2.68
C LEU A 224 34.18 13.68 -2.06
N THR A 225 35.31 13.96 -1.42
CA THR A 225 36.08 12.95 -0.67
C THR A 225 35.88 13.17 0.82
N ILE A 226 35.39 12.15 1.52
CA ILE A 226 35.20 12.14 2.98
C ILE A 226 36.03 11.01 3.55
N GLY A 227 37.10 11.34 4.28
CA GLY A 227 38.12 10.36 4.66
C GLY A 227 38.74 9.71 3.42
N TYR A 228 38.61 8.38 3.28
CA TYR A 228 39.09 7.62 2.11
C TYR A 228 37.99 7.34 1.07
N ARG A 229 36.76 7.81 1.30
CA ARG A 229 35.59 7.52 0.48
C ARG A 229 35.36 8.65 -0.51
N LYS A 230 35.42 8.34 -1.82
CA LYS A 230 35.12 9.29 -2.90
C LYS A 230 33.71 9.07 -3.43
N TYR A 231 32.89 10.11 -3.36
CA TYR A 231 31.53 10.13 -3.89
C TYR A 231 31.48 10.97 -5.17
N ASP A 232 30.85 10.43 -6.21
CA ASP A 232 30.62 11.14 -7.46
C ASP A 232 29.15 11.55 -7.56
N PHE A 233 28.90 12.64 -8.30
CA PHE A 233 27.56 13.21 -8.41
C PHE A 233 27.17 13.53 -9.85
N ALA A 234 25.87 13.47 -10.11
CA ALA A 234 25.25 14.02 -11.32
C ALA A 234 24.15 15.01 -10.93
N TYR A 235 23.94 16.04 -11.73
CA TYR A 235 22.82 16.97 -11.54
C TYR A 235 21.77 16.75 -12.63
N PHE A 236 20.57 16.33 -12.24
CA PHE A 236 19.45 16.12 -13.15
C PHE A 236 18.59 17.39 -13.16
N THR A 237 18.55 18.05 -14.32
CA THR A 237 17.93 19.37 -14.50
C THR A 237 16.45 19.31 -14.87
N GLU A 238 15.82 18.15 -14.74
CA GLU A 238 14.48 17.94 -15.26
C GLU A 238 13.42 18.55 -14.32
N GLY A 239 12.47 19.27 -14.92
CA GLY A 239 11.32 19.86 -14.22
C GLY A 239 11.53 21.31 -13.77
N LYS A 240 10.43 22.07 -13.79
CA LYS A 240 10.33 23.42 -13.19
C LYS A 240 10.08 23.40 -11.68
N SER A 241 10.08 22.21 -11.07
CA SER A 241 9.85 22.08 -9.63
C SER A 241 11.03 22.66 -8.86
N ASP A 242 10.77 23.14 -7.64
CA ASP A 242 11.85 23.63 -6.77
C ASP A 242 12.67 22.50 -6.12
N LYS A 243 12.36 21.23 -6.46
CA LYS A 243 13.11 20.04 -6.03
C LYS A 243 14.37 19.89 -6.88
N ASN A 244 15.54 19.85 -6.25
CA ASN A 244 16.81 19.55 -6.88
C ASN A 244 17.06 18.04 -6.86
N VAL A 245 17.51 17.46 -7.96
CA VAL A 245 17.68 16.01 -8.09
C VAL A 245 19.13 15.70 -8.44
N PHE A 246 19.80 14.98 -7.55
CA PHE A 246 21.20 14.61 -7.69
C PHE A 246 21.33 13.09 -7.84
N GLY A 247 22.13 12.62 -8.80
CA GLY A 247 22.68 11.28 -8.77
C GLY A 247 23.79 11.22 -7.73
N LEU A 248 23.77 10.19 -6.88
CA LEU A 248 24.80 9.91 -5.88
C LEU A 248 25.41 8.54 -6.16
N PHE A 249 26.71 8.50 -6.43
CA PHE A 249 27.45 7.30 -6.74
C PHE A 249 28.47 7.02 -5.64
N THR A 250 28.33 5.88 -4.96
CA THR A 250 29.18 5.52 -3.83
C THR A 250 30.50 4.90 -4.29
N PRO A 251 31.55 4.88 -3.45
CA PRO A 251 32.82 4.22 -3.77
C PRO A 251 32.67 2.73 -4.15
N GLU A 252 31.65 2.06 -3.63
CA GLU A 252 31.32 0.65 -3.92
C GLU A 252 30.58 0.46 -5.26
N GLY A 253 30.38 1.53 -6.03
CA GLY A 253 29.65 1.50 -7.29
C GLY A 253 28.13 1.40 -7.13
N LYS A 254 27.58 1.71 -5.94
CA LYS A 254 26.13 1.79 -5.76
C LYS A 254 25.60 3.15 -6.22
N LYS A 255 24.43 3.14 -6.85
CA LYS A 255 23.79 4.32 -7.42
C LYS A 255 22.52 4.65 -6.64
N TYR A 256 22.38 5.91 -6.28
CA TYR A 256 21.22 6.47 -5.58
C TYR A 256 20.78 7.77 -6.25
N VAL A 257 19.54 8.19 -5.98
CA VAL A 257 19.06 9.53 -6.28
C VAL A 257 18.80 10.26 -4.97
N LEU A 258 19.39 11.43 -4.82
CA LEU A 258 19.17 12.32 -3.69
C LEU A 258 18.33 13.52 -4.17
N LYS A 259 17.08 13.59 -3.72
CA LYS A 259 16.19 14.73 -3.98
C LYS A 259 16.24 15.70 -2.81
N MET A 260 16.40 16.99 -3.06
CA MET A 260 16.45 18.05 -2.04
C MET A 260 15.50 19.19 -2.36
N SER A 261 14.93 19.79 -1.33
CA SER A 261 14.24 21.07 -1.40
C SER A 261 14.65 21.90 -0.18
N THR A 262 14.38 23.21 -0.19
CA THR A 262 14.73 24.03 0.97
C THR A 262 13.90 23.64 2.19
N PRO A 263 14.46 23.75 3.41
CA PRO A 263 13.73 23.44 4.64
C PRO A 263 12.43 24.22 4.80
N GLU A 264 12.31 25.44 4.29
CA GLU A 264 11.10 26.28 4.41
C GLU A 264 9.92 25.74 3.61
N ARG A 265 10.19 24.90 2.60
CA ARG A 265 9.18 24.24 1.76
C ARG A 265 8.81 22.84 2.25
N ARG A 266 9.32 22.43 3.41
CA ARG A 266 8.99 21.13 4.00
C ARG A 266 7.49 21.09 4.29
N SER A 267 6.84 20.03 3.85
CA SER A 267 5.47 19.70 4.23
C SER A 267 5.24 18.23 3.92
N LEU A 268 4.39 17.62 4.73
CA LEU A 268 3.88 16.28 4.49
C LEU A 268 2.53 16.32 3.78
N ASP A 269 1.86 17.48 3.70
CA ASP A 269 0.47 17.58 3.23
C ASP A 269 0.28 18.59 2.08
N ASN A 270 1.31 19.38 1.73
CA ASN A 270 1.22 20.33 0.62
C ASN A 270 1.47 19.63 -0.73
N PRO A 271 0.85 20.11 -1.83
CA PRO A 271 1.19 19.67 -3.17
C PRO A 271 2.68 19.88 -3.44
N PHE A 272 3.28 19.00 -4.24
CA PHE A 272 4.69 19.05 -4.67
C PHE A 272 5.76 18.98 -3.57
N ALA A 273 5.37 19.01 -2.30
CA ALA A 273 6.32 18.95 -1.20
C ALA A 273 7.00 17.59 -1.16
N LEU A 274 8.31 17.59 -0.88
CA LEU A 274 9.09 16.36 -0.87
C LEU A 274 8.63 15.38 0.21
N GLY A 275 8.09 15.87 1.33
CA GLY A 275 7.52 15.02 2.36
C GLY A 275 6.21 14.35 1.93
N THR A 276 5.35 15.04 1.18
CA THR A 276 4.15 14.45 0.57
C THR A 276 4.53 13.31 -0.37
N LEU A 277 5.53 13.54 -1.24
CA LEU A 277 6.08 12.52 -2.12
C LEU A 277 6.63 11.33 -1.31
N ALA A 278 7.39 11.60 -0.24
CA ALA A 278 7.96 10.56 0.60
C ALA A 278 6.88 9.66 1.25
N LYS A 279 5.72 10.19 1.65
CA LYS A 279 4.60 9.35 2.16
C LYS A 279 4.08 8.39 1.10
N ILE A 280 3.88 8.89 -0.13
CA ILE A 280 3.36 8.14 -1.26
C ILE A 280 4.35 7.05 -1.67
N ASP A 281 5.62 7.41 -1.83
CA ASP A 281 6.68 6.49 -2.27
C ASP A 281 7.03 5.47 -1.19
N SER A 282 6.86 5.82 0.10
CA SER A 282 6.92 4.85 1.19
C SER A 282 5.85 3.78 1.07
N TYR A 283 4.59 4.18 0.86
CA TYR A 283 3.48 3.24 0.68
C TYR A 283 3.73 2.30 -0.51
N LEU A 284 4.17 2.85 -1.65
CA LEU A 284 4.53 2.08 -2.84
C LEU A 284 5.70 1.12 -2.57
N THR A 285 6.73 1.57 -1.85
CA THR A 285 7.90 0.77 -1.49
C THR A 285 7.53 -0.39 -0.54
N TYR A 286 6.79 -0.12 0.53
CA TYR A 286 6.39 -1.13 1.52
C TYR A 286 5.40 -2.15 0.95
N ASN A 287 4.66 -1.78 -0.10
CA ASN A 287 3.80 -2.68 -0.86
C ASN A 287 4.48 -3.27 -2.11
N ARG A 288 5.81 -3.10 -2.24
CA ARG A 288 6.64 -3.68 -3.30
C ARG A 288 6.11 -3.38 -4.70
N SER A 289 5.76 -2.12 -4.96
CA SER A 289 5.36 -1.67 -6.29
C SER A 289 6.52 -1.81 -7.27
N ARG A 290 6.28 -2.43 -8.43
CA ARG A 290 7.28 -2.49 -9.51
C ARG A 290 7.27 -1.26 -10.40
N ASN A 291 6.21 -0.45 -10.32
CA ASN A 291 6.02 0.72 -11.18
C ASN A 291 6.51 2.03 -10.53
N SER A 292 7.24 1.98 -9.41
CA SER A 292 7.75 3.16 -8.71
C SER A 292 9.19 2.97 -8.22
N ALA A 293 9.99 4.04 -8.25
CA ALA A 293 11.32 4.06 -7.67
C ALA A 293 11.27 3.87 -6.14
N PRO A 294 11.98 2.87 -5.58
CA PRO A 294 11.96 2.63 -4.14
C PRO A 294 12.56 3.80 -3.33
N LEU A 295 11.80 4.33 -2.38
CA LEU A 295 12.29 5.26 -1.38
C LEU A 295 13.15 4.50 -0.36
N CYS A 296 14.34 5.00 -0.08
CA CYS A 296 15.18 4.47 0.99
C CYS A 296 14.99 5.26 2.28
N TYR A 297 15.07 6.58 2.18
CA TYR A 297 15.14 7.47 3.34
C TYR A 297 14.54 8.84 3.03
N TYR A 298 13.87 9.45 4.00
CA TYR A 298 13.45 10.84 3.98
C TYR A 298 13.76 11.49 5.33
N ASN A 299 14.31 12.69 5.31
CA ASN A 299 14.50 13.53 6.49
C ASN A 299 13.68 14.81 6.34
N HIS A 300 12.75 15.03 7.27
CA HIS A 300 11.80 16.13 7.20
C HIS A 300 12.44 17.50 7.46
N GLU A 301 13.35 17.57 8.43
CA GLU A 301 13.97 18.82 8.88
C GLU A 301 14.89 19.41 7.81
N LYS A 302 15.80 18.58 7.26
CA LYS A 302 16.71 18.96 6.18
C LYS A 302 16.07 18.86 4.79
N ASN A 303 14.82 18.41 4.72
CA ASN A 303 13.97 18.31 3.53
C ASN A 303 14.66 17.65 2.32
N PHE A 304 15.17 16.44 2.53
CA PHE A 304 15.74 15.62 1.46
C PHE A 304 15.25 14.17 1.53
N SER A 305 15.33 13.47 0.40
CA SER A 305 15.05 12.03 0.30
C SER A 305 16.10 11.33 -0.55
N ILE A 306 16.30 10.04 -0.26
CA ILE A 306 17.19 9.14 -0.99
C ILE A 306 16.34 8.04 -1.59
N TYR A 307 16.49 7.81 -2.88
CA TYR A 307 15.84 6.75 -3.64
C TYR A 307 16.87 5.80 -4.23
N LYS A 308 16.44 4.58 -4.50
CA LYS A 308 17.18 3.68 -5.37
C LYS A 308 17.21 4.27 -6.79
N TYR A 309 18.39 4.25 -7.41
CA TYR A 309 18.54 4.70 -8.79
C TYR A 309 17.80 3.74 -9.75
N ILE A 310 17.10 4.31 -10.72
CA ILE A 310 16.48 3.58 -11.83
C ILE A 310 17.31 3.82 -13.08
N GLU A 311 17.72 2.79 -13.80
CA GLU A 311 18.39 2.98 -15.08
C GLU A 311 17.45 3.63 -16.10
N HIS A 312 17.88 4.75 -16.68
CA HIS A 312 17.05 5.64 -17.50
C HIS A 312 16.87 5.11 -18.94
N ILE A 313 16.19 3.98 -19.09
CA ILE A 313 15.75 3.51 -20.41
C ILE A 313 14.48 4.26 -20.78
N GLN A 314 14.53 5.06 -21.84
CA GLN A 314 13.42 5.88 -22.29
C GLN A 314 12.22 5.03 -22.70
N THR A 315 11.02 5.49 -22.39
CA THR A 315 9.78 4.86 -22.85
C THR A 315 9.49 5.29 -24.30
N PRO A 316 9.09 4.37 -25.20
CA PRO A 316 8.65 4.74 -26.54
C PRO A 316 7.29 5.46 -26.48
N ASP A 317 7.26 6.70 -26.96
CA ASP A 317 6.11 7.61 -27.00
C ASP A 317 5.45 7.91 -25.65
N CYS A 318 6.00 8.88 -24.92
CA CYS A 318 5.34 9.43 -23.75
C CYS A 318 4.60 10.73 -24.13
N GLN A 319 3.36 10.57 -24.58
CA GLN A 319 2.41 11.68 -24.71
C GLN A 319 1.56 11.77 -23.45
N HIS A 320 1.01 12.96 -23.21
CA HIS A 320 0.16 13.44 -22.11
C HIS A 320 -1.14 12.62 -21.83
N ASP A 321 -1.13 11.30 -22.05
CA ASP A 321 -2.28 10.39 -21.98
C ASP A 321 -2.24 9.56 -20.68
N LEU A 322 -3.06 9.96 -19.71
CA LEU A 322 -3.23 9.25 -18.44
C LEU A 322 -3.71 7.80 -18.61
N THR A 323 -4.43 7.48 -19.69
CA THR A 323 -4.91 6.12 -19.96
C THR A 323 -3.73 5.21 -20.29
N LYS A 324 -2.82 5.69 -21.15
CA LYS A 324 -1.59 4.97 -21.48
C LYS A 324 -0.69 4.84 -20.25
N VAL A 325 -0.56 5.90 -19.46
CA VAL A 325 0.20 5.87 -18.19
C VAL A 325 -0.38 4.80 -17.25
N ALA A 326 -1.68 4.82 -16.98
CA ALA A 326 -2.35 3.87 -16.10
C ALA A 326 -2.21 2.42 -16.58
N LYS A 327 -2.29 2.18 -17.89
CA LYS A 327 -2.10 0.84 -18.48
C LYS A 327 -0.68 0.30 -18.29
N ASN A 328 0.33 1.17 -18.33
CA ASN A 328 1.74 0.78 -18.17
C ASN A 328 2.23 0.80 -16.71
N MET A 329 1.41 1.29 -15.76
CA MET A 329 1.73 1.30 -14.33
C MET A 329 0.62 0.64 -13.49
N PRO A 330 0.29 -0.64 -13.73
CA PRO A 330 -0.86 -1.29 -13.12
C PRO A 330 -0.80 -1.38 -11.59
N ASP A 331 0.39 -1.38 -10.97
CA ASP A 331 0.49 -1.43 -9.51
C ASP A 331 -0.10 -0.18 -8.84
N PHE A 332 -0.14 0.99 -9.49
CA PHE A 332 -0.77 2.16 -8.90
C PHE A 332 -2.25 1.89 -8.66
N TYR A 333 -2.97 1.48 -9.71
CA TYR A 333 -4.38 1.14 -9.60
C TYR A 333 -4.63 -0.01 -8.62
N ALA A 334 -3.82 -1.07 -8.70
CA ALA A 334 -3.94 -2.22 -7.79
C ALA A 334 -3.73 -1.82 -6.32
N LEU A 335 -2.89 -0.81 -6.05
CA LEU A 335 -2.67 -0.27 -4.72
C LEU A 335 -3.62 0.89 -4.37
N GLY A 336 -4.70 1.12 -5.14
CA GLY A 336 -5.69 2.15 -4.86
C GLY A 336 -5.22 3.57 -5.15
N LEU A 337 -4.17 3.75 -5.96
CA LEU A 337 -3.67 5.03 -6.42
C LEU A 337 -4.13 5.31 -7.86
N THR A 338 -4.48 6.55 -8.16
CA THR A 338 -4.68 7.03 -9.53
C THR A 338 -3.63 8.08 -9.85
N TYR A 339 -2.88 7.89 -10.93
CA TYR A 339 -1.88 8.83 -11.41
C TYR A 339 -2.53 9.94 -12.21
N ASN A 340 -2.19 11.20 -11.92
CA ASN A 340 -2.83 12.38 -12.48
C ASN A 340 -1.84 13.41 -13.06
N ASP A 341 -0.57 13.07 -13.20
CA ASP A 341 0.39 13.93 -13.90
C ASP A 341 0.48 13.57 -15.39
N THR A 342 0.20 14.56 -16.22
CA THR A 342 0.31 14.46 -17.67
C THR A 342 1.60 15.10 -18.19
N VAL A 343 2.31 15.89 -17.38
CA VAL A 343 3.42 16.75 -17.82
C VAL A 343 4.76 16.04 -17.74
N GLY A 344 4.85 14.94 -16.99
CA GLY A 344 6.09 14.22 -16.66
C GLY A 344 6.55 13.17 -17.66
N ASN A 345 6.68 13.47 -18.96
CA ASN A 345 7.17 12.46 -19.92
C ASN A 345 8.59 11.93 -19.62
N LYS A 346 9.35 12.72 -18.86
CA LYS A 346 10.69 12.42 -18.34
C LYS A 346 10.70 11.70 -16.99
N ASN A 347 9.54 11.57 -16.35
CA ASN A 347 9.41 10.91 -15.05
C ASN A 347 9.19 9.40 -15.17
N PHE A 348 9.09 8.86 -16.40
CA PHE A 348 8.86 7.44 -16.65
C PHE A 348 10.02 6.80 -17.40
N PHE A 349 10.44 5.63 -16.90
CA PHE A 349 11.44 4.79 -17.55
C PHE A 349 10.86 3.40 -17.80
N LEU A 350 11.39 2.71 -18.81
CA LEU A 350 10.98 1.34 -19.13
C LEU A 350 11.40 0.41 -17.99
N LEU A 351 10.46 -0.40 -17.50
CA LEU A 351 10.75 -1.51 -16.59
C LEU A 351 11.51 -2.59 -17.36
N ASN A 352 12.72 -2.89 -16.90
CA ASN A 352 13.61 -3.84 -17.54
C ASN A 352 14.52 -4.50 -16.48
N ASN A 353 15.23 -5.56 -16.86
CA ASN A 353 16.08 -6.33 -15.95
C ASN A 353 17.26 -5.54 -15.35
N GLU A 354 17.61 -4.41 -15.96
CA GLU A 354 18.66 -3.50 -15.51
C GLU A 354 18.09 -2.31 -14.72
N SER A 355 16.76 -2.11 -14.67
CA SER A 355 16.13 -0.95 -14.02
C SER A 355 16.63 -0.73 -12.60
N ASN A 356 16.54 -1.77 -11.75
CA ASN A 356 17.06 -1.75 -10.39
C ASN A 356 17.07 -3.16 -9.78
N ALA A 357 18.13 -3.52 -9.07
CA ALA A 357 18.28 -4.86 -8.48
C ALA A 357 17.22 -5.22 -7.43
N ASP A 358 16.63 -4.24 -6.74
CA ASP A 358 15.58 -4.48 -5.75
C ASP A 358 14.21 -4.69 -6.43
N LEU A 359 13.95 -4.01 -7.56
CA LEU A 359 12.72 -4.19 -8.33
C LEU A 359 12.61 -5.59 -8.94
N VAL A 360 13.73 -6.20 -9.36
CA VAL A 360 13.77 -7.56 -9.95
C VAL A 360 13.15 -8.63 -9.02
N LYS A 361 13.12 -8.37 -7.70
CA LYS A 361 12.57 -9.30 -6.70
C LYS A 361 11.08 -9.09 -6.42
N THR A 362 10.45 -8.11 -7.06
CA THR A 362 9.02 -7.83 -6.87
C THR A 362 8.15 -8.87 -7.58
N VAL A 363 7.00 -9.18 -6.99
CA VAL A 363 6.07 -10.17 -7.57
C VAL A 363 5.54 -9.64 -8.91
N GLY A 364 5.58 -10.49 -9.93
CA GLY A 364 5.17 -10.14 -11.28
C GLY A 364 6.12 -9.18 -12.02
N PHE A 365 7.34 -8.96 -11.52
CA PHE A 365 8.35 -8.14 -12.20
C PHE A 365 8.60 -8.60 -13.65
N GLN A 366 8.90 -9.88 -13.86
CA GLN A 366 9.21 -10.40 -15.19
C GLN A 366 8.02 -10.28 -16.16
N GLU A 367 6.80 -10.46 -15.64
CA GLU A 367 5.58 -10.22 -16.41
C GLU A 367 5.46 -8.74 -16.81
N GLY A 368 5.76 -7.82 -15.90
CA GLY A 368 5.80 -6.39 -16.20
C GLY A 368 6.83 -6.02 -17.26
N VAL A 369 8.05 -6.59 -17.18
CA VAL A 369 9.09 -6.42 -18.20
C VAL A 369 8.59 -6.89 -19.56
N ASN A 370 7.99 -8.09 -19.62
CA ASN A 370 7.48 -8.66 -20.87
C ASN A 370 6.32 -7.83 -21.48
N ARG A 371 5.58 -7.09 -20.64
CA ARG A 371 4.49 -6.20 -21.06
C ARG A 371 4.97 -4.79 -21.42
N GLY A 372 6.24 -4.48 -21.23
CA GLY A 372 6.80 -3.14 -21.43
C GLY A 372 6.25 -2.12 -20.44
N GLU A 373 5.96 -2.55 -19.20
CA GLU A 373 5.52 -1.66 -18.12
C GLU A 373 6.56 -0.58 -17.79
N TRP A 374 6.15 0.45 -17.07
CA TRP A 374 6.98 1.61 -16.75
C TRP A 374 7.26 1.72 -15.25
N VAL A 375 8.33 2.44 -14.93
CA VAL A 375 8.70 2.86 -13.57
C VAL A 375 8.62 4.37 -13.50
N SER A 376 7.81 4.89 -12.59
CA SER A 376 7.76 6.32 -12.27
C SER A 376 8.83 6.68 -11.24
N VAL A 377 9.50 7.81 -11.45
CA VAL A 377 10.44 8.40 -10.49
C VAL A 377 9.91 9.67 -9.83
N ASP A 378 8.70 10.15 -10.15
CA ASP A 378 8.04 11.27 -9.47
C ASP A 378 6.53 11.02 -9.35
N ASN A 379 6.02 10.95 -8.12
CA ASN A 379 4.68 10.48 -7.79
C ASN A 379 3.88 11.48 -6.95
N ASP A 380 4.21 12.77 -7.05
CA ASP A 380 3.57 13.85 -6.29
C ASP A 380 2.17 14.24 -6.82
N HIS A 381 1.70 13.56 -7.87
CA HIS A 381 0.41 13.78 -8.51
C HIS A 381 -0.44 12.52 -8.53
N VAL A 382 -0.81 12.02 -7.35
CA VAL A 382 -1.70 10.87 -7.23
C VAL A 382 -2.86 11.15 -6.29
N THR A 383 -3.99 10.52 -6.54
CA THR A 383 -5.08 10.40 -5.57
C THR A 383 -5.10 9.00 -4.98
N TYR A 384 -5.59 8.86 -3.76
CA TYR A 384 -5.76 7.57 -3.11
C TYR A 384 -7.24 7.27 -2.85
N ALA A 385 -7.71 6.14 -3.34
CA ALA A 385 -9.06 5.63 -3.12
C ALA A 385 -9.03 4.09 -3.10
N ASN A 386 -9.16 3.52 -1.90
CA ASN A 386 -9.31 2.09 -1.71
C ASN A 386 -10.69 1.77 -1.12
N ARG A 387 -11.50 1.00 -1.84
CA ARG A 387 -12.90 0.73 -1.51
C ARG A 387 -13.08 0.12 -0.12
N MET A 388 -12.13 -0.68 0.33
CA MET A 388 -12.20 -1.38 1.62
C MET A 388 -11.57 -0.58 2.78
N GLN A 389 -11.04 0.61 2.50
CA GLN A 389 -10.38 1.45 3.49
C GLN A 389 -11.02 2.84 3.46
N PRO A 390 -12.09 3.09 4.23
CA PRO A 390 -12.72 4.39 4.25
C PRO A 390 -11.83 5.46 4.87
N MET A 391 -11.98 6.71 4.42
CA MET A 391 -11.25 7.84 4.98
C MET A 391 -11.74 8.12 6.41
N LEU A 392 -10.79 8.18 7.35
CA LEU A 392 -11.03 8.62 8.73
C LEU A 392 -10.40 10.00 8.90
N THR A 393 -11.21 11.06 8.93
CA THR A 393 -10.73 12.45 8.98
C THR A 393 -9.83 12.76 10.18
N LYS A 394 -9.95 12.00 11.27
CA LYS A 394 -9.02 12.06 12.42
C LYS A 394 -7.56 11.77 12.03
N TYR A 395 -7.35 10.84 11.11
CA TYR A 395 -6.03 10.30 10.76
C TYR A 395 -5.56 10.68 9.36
N HIS A 396 -6.49 10.84 8.44
CA HIS A 396 -6.22 10.93 7.02
C HIS A 396 -6.69 12.26 6.44
N SER A 397 -6.06 12.65 5.35
CA SER A 397 -6.40 13.80 4.51
C SER A 397 -6.15 13.42 3.07
N TYR A 398 -7.00 13.87 2.14
CA TYR A 398 -6.77 13.64 0.73
C TYR A 398 -5.34 14.02 0.32
N LEU A 399 -4.73 13.18 -0.49
CA LEU A 399 -3.44 13.53 -1.10
C LEU A 399 -3.66 14.77 -1.99
N PRO A 400 -2.80 15.79 -1.87
CA PRO A 400 -2.96 17.01 -2.63
C PRO A 400 -2.77 16.71 -4.12
N ASN A 401 -3.80 16.97 -4.93
CA ASN A 401 -3.73 16.87 -6.38
C ASN A 401 -3.88 18.27 -6.99
N VAL A 402 -2.89 18.68 -7.76
CA VAL A 402 -2.81 20.02 -8.36
C VAL A 402 -3.93 20.24 -9.38
N MET A 403 -4.42 19.18 -10.02
CA MET A 403 -5.60 19.26 -10.90
C MET A 403 -6.89 19.60 -10.14
N GLN A 404 -6.93 19.44 -8.81
CA GLN A 404 -8.05 19.88 -7.96
C GLN A 404 -7.83 21.29 -7.36
N MET A 405 -6.66 21.90 -7.54
CA MET A 405 -6.34 23.23 -6.99
C MET A 405 -6.51 24.36 -8.01
N CYS A 406 -7.01 24.05 -9.20
CA CYS A 406 -7.53 25.03 -10.16
C CYS A 406 -9.06 25.07 -10.06
N VAL A 407 -9.57 25.66 -8.97
CA VAL A 407 -10.96 26.18 -8.89
C VAL A 407 -10.89 27.58 -8.32
#